data_AF-A0A2X4SWZ2-F1
#
_entry.id   AF-A0A2X4SWZ2-F1
#
_cell.length_a   1.000
_cell.length_b   1.000
_cell.length_c   1.000
_cell.angle_alpha   90.00
_cell.angle_beta   90.00
_cell.angle_gamma   90.00
#
_symmetry.space_group_name_H-M   'P 1'
#
loop_
_entity.id
_entity.type
_entity.pdbx_description
1 polymer ?
#
loop_
_entity_poly.entity_id
_entity_poly.type
_entity_poly.pdbx_seq_one_letter_code
_entity_poly.pdbx_strand_id
1 'polypeptide(L)'
;MANGGFLIDPYFISKIENDQGGVIFEAKPKIACPECDIPVIYGNTQKSNVLENTNVEEVAVSQEQQNSAVPMPKLEQANQALVAQTARRNTRRM
;
A
#
# COMPACT_ATOMS: atom_id res chain seq x y z
N MET A 1 4.77 -1.15 5.82
CA MET A 1 4.97 0.18 6.48
C MET A 1 6.28 0.16 7.26
N ALA A 2 6.99 1.29 7.37
CA ALA A 2 8.34 1.34 7.96
C ALA A 2 8.37 1.43 9.50
N ASN A 3 7.35 2.03 10.13
CA ASN A 3 7.32 2.28 11.57
C ASN A 3 6.19 1.49 12.27
N GLY A 4 5.78 0.33 11.76
CA GLY A 4 4.75 -0.49 12.41
C GLY A 4 3.34 0.12 12.46
N GLY A 5 3.06 1.24 11.76
CA GLY A 5 1.73 1.86 11.73
C GLY A 5 1.46 2.86 12.86
N PHE A 6 2.48 3.21 13.65
CA PHE A 6 2.35 4.24 14.69
C PHE A 6 2.23 5.65 14.08
N LEU A 7 1.40 6.48 14.69
CA LEU A 7 1.34 7.91 14.37
C LEU A 7 2.53 8.62 15.05
N ILE A 8 3.31 9.34 14.25
CA ILE A 8 4.47 10.10 14.71
C ILE A 8 4.18 11.59 14.61
N ASP A 9 4.66 12.35 15.60
CA ASP A 9 4.68 13.81 15.61
C ASP A 9 5.99 14.29 14.95
N PRO A 10 5.98 14.82 13.71
CA PRO A 10 7.21 15.28 13.05
C PRO A 10 7.79 16.50 13.78
N TYR A 11 9.11 16.55 13.89
CA TYR A 11 9.82 17.67 14.51
C TYR A 11 11.10 17.96 13.73
N PHE A 12 11.53 19.23 13.77
CA PHE A 12 12.70 19.69 13.00
C PHE A 12 13.90 20.02 13.90
N ILE A 13 13.65 20.49 15.12
CA ILE A 13 14.70 20.94 16.05
C ILE A 13 15.01 19.82 17.04
N SER A 14 16.22 19.28 16.99
CA SER A 14 16.69 18.28 17.96
C SER A 14 17.29 18.91 19.23
N LYS A 15 18.05 19.99 19.08
CA LYS A 15 18.77 20.65 20.17
C LYS A 15 18.94 22.15 19.90
N ILE A 16 18.92 22.96 20.96
CA ILE A 16 19.30 24.38 20.92
C ILE A 16 20.38 24.61 21.97
N GLU A 17 21.45 25.31 21.58
CA GLU A 17 22.57 25.67 22.43
C GLU A 17 22.74 27.19 22.50
N ASN A 18 23.30 27.68 23.60
CA ASN A 18 23.73 29.07 23.70
C ASN A 18 25.14 29.27 23.08
N ASP A 19 25.61 30.51 23.08
CA ASP A 19 26.92 30.92 22.56
C ASP A 19 28.11 30.28 23.31
N GLN A 20 27.89 29.80 24.53
CA GLN A 20 28.88 29.09 25.35
C GLN A 20 28.82 27.56 25.15
N GLY A 21 27.94 27.05 24.28
CA GLY A 21 27.75 25.61 24.03
C GLY A 21 26.89 24.89 25.08
N GLY A 22 26.22 25.61 25.97
CA GLY A 22 25.27 25.06 26.93
C GLY A 22 23.92 24.73 26.28
N VAL A 23 23.40 23.53 26.54
CA VAL A 23 22.11 23.07 25.99
C VAL A 23 20.96 23.75 26.73
N ILE A 24 20.13 24.48 26.01
CA ILE A 24 18.94 25.16 26.54
C ILE A 24 17.62 24.46 26.17
N PHE A 25 17.66 23.60 25.15
CA PHE A 25 16.52 22.78 24.75
C PHE A 25 17.01 21.49 24.08
N GLU A 26 16.33 20.39 24.37
CA GLU A 26 16.54 19.10 23.70
C GLU A 26 15.19 18.41 23.50
N ALA A 27 14.91 18.02 22.26
CA ALA A 27 13.64 17.38 21.91
C ALA A 27 13.56 15.97 22.48
N LYS A 28 12.40 15.63 23.06
CA LYS A 28 12.07 14.30 23.56
C LYS A 28 10.89 13.71 22.76
N PRO A 29 11.12 13.30 21.50
CA PRO A 29 10.06 12.80 20.64
C PRO A 29 9.54 11.44 21.13
N LYS A 30 8.29 11.13 20.80
CA LYS A 30 7.73 9.79 20.97
C LYS A 30 8.31 8.88 19.90
N ILE A 31 8.86 7.73 20.32
CA ILE A 31 9.48 6.76 19.41
C ILE A 31 8.49 5.63 19.11
N ALA A 32 8.31 5.32 17.83
CA ALA A 32 7.61 4.10 17.42
C ALA A 32 8.46 2.89 17.79
N CYS A 33 7.94 2.04 18.67
CA CYS A 33 8.63 0.82 19.09
C CYS A 33 7.79 -0.41 18.74
N PRO A 34 8.10 -1.10 17.63
CA PRO A 34 7.34 -2.27 17.20
C PRO A 34 7.59 -3.51 18.07
N GLU A 35 8.74 -3.58 18.76
CA GLU A 35 9.14 -4.74 19.59
C GLU A 35 9.01 -4.49 21.09
N CYS A 36 8.53 -3.32 21.51
CA CYS A 36 8.34 -3.04 22.93
C CYS A 36 7.16 -3.86 23.47
N ASP A 37 7.41 -4.68 24.49
CA ASP A 37 6.39 -5.39 25.25
C ASP A 37 5.71 -4.41 26.23
N ILE A 38 4.92 -3.50 25.67
CA ILE A 38 4.09 -2.57 26.43
C ILE A 38 2.80 -3.33 26.71
N PRO A 39 2.41 -3.53 27.99
CA PRO A 39 1.17 -4.21 28.30
C PRO A 39 0.02 -3.46 27.63
N VAL A 40 -0.64 -4.12 26.70
CA VAL A 40 -1.86 -3.62 26.06
C VAL A 40 -2.91 -3.41 27.15
N ILE A 41 -3.10 -2.16 27.58
CA ILE A 41 -4.07 -1.81 28.64
C ILE A 41 -5.50 -2.16 28.19
N TYR A 42 -5.72 -2.10 26.88
CA TYR A 42 -6.87 -2.71 26.23
C TYR A 42 -6.43 -4.11 25.79
N GLY A 43 -6.61 -5.10 26.66
CA GLY A 43 -6.42 -6.51 26.31
C GLY A 43 -7.19 -6.88 25.04
N ASN A 44 -6.83 -8.02 24.42
CA ASN A 44 -7.34 -8.47 23.11
C ASN A 44 -8.78 -8.02 22.86
N THR A 45 -8.93 -6.97 22.06
CA THR A 45 -10.24 -6.55 21.57
C THR A 45 -10.78 -7.74 20.79
N GLN A 46 -11.89 -8.31 21.25
CA GLN A 46 -12.51 -9.40 20.52
C GLN A 46 -12.78 -8.88 19.10
N LYS A 47 -12.14 -9.51 18.11
CA LYS A 47 -12.50 -9.30 16.72
C LYS A 47 -13.99 -9.54 16.64
N SER A 48 -14.74 -8.50 16.30
CA SER A 48 -16.18 -8.63 16.15
C SER A 48 -16.46 -9.71 15.10
N ASN A 49 -17.24 -10.74 15.44
CA ASN A 49 -17.71 -11.77 14.52
C ASN A 49 -18.50 -11.21 13.32
N VAL A 50 -18.75 -9.90 13.26
CA VAL A 50 -19.33 -9.23 12.09
C VAL A 50 -18.41 -9.32 10.86
N LEU A 51 -17.13 -9.67 11.03
CA LEU A 51 -16.22 -10.04 9.95
C LEU A 51 -16.18 -11.57 9.69
N GLU A 52 -17.11 -12.34 10.24
CA GLU A 52 -17.45 -13.64 9.68
C GLU A 52 -18.51 -13.38 8.61
N ASN A 53 -18.28 -13.86 7.40
CA ASN A 53 -19.14 -13.69 6.23
C ASN A 53 -20.49 -14.43 6.37
N THR A 54 -21.01 -14.62 7.59
CA THR A 54 -22.27 -15.30 7.89
C THR A 54 -23.48 -14.38 7.76
N ASN A 55 -23.29 -13.07 7.61
CA ASN A 55 -24.36 -12.10 7.37
C ASN A 55 -24.16 -11.26 6.10
N VAL A 56 -23.51 -11.82 5.06
CA VAL A 56 -23.72 -11.26 3.71
C VAL A 56 -25.11 -11.70 3.25
N GLU A 57 -26.07 -10.77 3.31
CA GLU A 57 -27.32 -10.95 2.58
C GLU A 57 -26.98 -11.18 1.10
N GLU A 58 -27.62 -12.18 0.50
CA GLU A 58 -27.45 -12.56 -0.89
C GLU A 58 -27.63 -11.33 -1.78
N VAL A 59 -26.53 -10.78 -2.29
CA VAL A 59 -26.58 -9.66 -3.23
C VAL A 59 -27.30 -10.20 -4.45
N ALA A 60 -28.51 -9.70 -4.72
CA ALA A 60 -29.34 -10.14 -5.83
C ALA A 60 -28.50 -10.20 -7.11
N VAL A 61 -28.26 -11.41 -7.60
CA VAL A 61 -27.60 -11.60 -8.89
C VAL A 61 -28.58 -11.04 -9.91
N SER A 62 -28.24 -9.90 -10.50
CA SER A 62 -28.96 -9.40 -11.66
C SER A 62 -28.90 -10.51 -12.69
N GLN A 63 -30.03 -11.14 -12.99
CA GLN A 63 -30.11 -12.07 -14.10
C GLN A 63 -29.71 -11.29 -15.33
N GLU A 64 -28.51 -11.55 -15.84
CA GLU A 64 -28.15 -11.13 -17.17
C GLU A 64 -29.18 -11.77 -18.10
N GLN A 65 -30.10 -10.97 -18.63
CA GLN A 65 -30.76 -11.35 -19.86
C GLN A 65 -29.63 -11.65 -20.84
N GLN A 66 -29.53 -12.92 -21.26
CA GLN A 66 -28.66 -13.36 -22.33
C GLN A 66 -29.04 -12.57 -23.59
N ASN A 67 -28.47 -11.38 -23.71
CA ASN A 67 -28.61 -10.61 -24.92
C ASN A 67 -27.78 -11.33 -25.97
N SER A 68 -28.47 -11.82 -26.98
CA SER A 68 -27.91 -12.70 -28.00
C SER A 68 -26.74 -12.03 -28.70
N ALA A 69 -25.57 -12.68 -28.64
CA ALA A 69 -24.38 -12.45 -29.45
C ALA A 69 -24.01 -10.98 -29.73
N VAL A 70 -23.34 -10.33 -28.77
CA VAL A 70 -22.54 -9.13 -29.08
C VAL A 70 -21.22 -9.60 -29.70
N PRO A 71 -20.86 -9.20 -30.94
CA PRO A 71 -19.59 -9.56 -31.53
C PRO A 71 -18.44 -8.92 -30.74
N MET A 72 -17.54 -9.75 -30.21
CA MET A 72 -16.34 -9.28 -29.54
C MET A 72 -15.44 -8.55 -30.56
N PRO A 73 -15.01 -7.29 -30.32
CA PRO A 73 -14.04 -6.65 -31.19
C PRO A 73 -12.73 -7.45 -31.13
N LYS A 74 -12.14 -7.75 -32.29
CA LYS A 74 -10.80 -8.34 -32.34
C LYS A 74 -9.82 -7.31 -31.76
N LEU A 75 -9.03 -7.72 -30.77
CA LEU A 75 -7.85 -6.98 -30.34
C LEU A 75 -6.95 -6.78 -31.57
N GLU A 76 -6.94 -5.56 -32.08
CA GLU A 76 -6.00 -5.16 -33.12
C GLU A 76 -4.61 -5.24 -32.51
N GLN A 77 -3.83 -6.23 -32.96
CA GLN A 77 -2.47 -6.47 -32.51
C GLN A 77 -1.56 -5.37 -33.08
N ALA A 78 -1.65 -4.19 -32.47
CA ALA A 78 -0.73 -3.11 -32.75
C ALA A 78 0.70 -3.59 -32.48
N ASN A 79 1.48 -3.62 -33.54
CA ASN A 79 2.95 -3.65 -33.56
C ASN A 79 3.66 -5.01 -33.57
N GLN A 80 3.04 -6.08 -34.08
CA GLN A 80 3.82 -7.29 -34.43
C GLN A 80 4.92 -7.00 -35.48
N ALA A 81 4.65 -6.09 -36.44
CA ALA A 81 5.62 -5.69 -37.45
C ALA A 81 6.82 -4.92 -36.87
N LEU A 82 6.62 -4.13 -35.81
CA LEU A 82 7.71 -3.41 -35.14
C LEU A 82 8.59 -4.36 -34.33
N VAL A 83 7.96 -5.33 -33.63
CA VAL A 83 8.66 -6.36 -32.84
C VAL A 83 9.50 -7.29 -33.73
N ALA A 84 9.00 -7.66 -34.92
CA ALA A 84 9.78 -8.47 -35.87
C ALA A 84 10.96 -7.70 -36.49
N GLN A 85 10.83 -6.38 -36.68
CA GLN A 85 11.90 -5.53 -37.22
C GLN A 85 13.01 -5.25 -36.19
N THR A 86 12.67 -5.08 -34.92
CA THR A 86 13.68 -4.91 -33.85
C THR A 86 14.47 -6.19 -33.60
N ALA A 87 13.80 -7.35 -33.62
CA ALA A 87 14.47 -8.65 -33.48
C ALA A 87 15.48 -8.95 -34.62
N ARG A 88 15.16 -8.56 -35.86
CA ARG A 88 16.06 -8.76 -37.03
C ARG A 88 17.23 -7.78 -37.10
N ARG A 89 17.13 -6.60 -36.48
CA ARG A 89 18.23 -5.61 -36.49
C ARG A 89 19.34 -5.97 -35.49
N ASN A 90 19.02 -6.65 -34.39
CA ASN A 90 20.01 -7.03 -33.38
C ASN A 90 20.87 -8.25 -33.76
N THR A 91 20.43 -9.10 -34.70
CA THR A 91 21.21 -10.28 -35.14
C THR A 91 22.11 -10.02 -36.34
N ARG A 92 22.11 -8.81 -36.92
CA ARG A 92 22.98 -8.44 -38.06
C ARG A 92 24.19 -7.60 -37.65
N ARG A 93 24.43 -7.45 -36.35
CA ARG A 93 25.58 -6.77 -35.74
C ARG A 93 26.34 -7.72 -34.80
N MET A 94 26.62 -8.93 -35.27
CA MET A 94 27.67 -9.83 -34.81
C MET A 94 28.29 -10.50 -36.03
#